data_AF-A0A2G5BEK0-F1
#
_entry.id   AF-A0A2G5BEK0-F1
#
_cell.length_a   1.000
_cell.length_b   1.000
_cell.length_c   1.000
_cell.angle_alpha   90.00
_cell.angle_beta   90.00
_cell.angle_gamma   90.00
#
_symmetry.space_group_name_H-M   'P 1'
#
loop_
_entity.id
_entity.type
_entity.pdbx_description
1 polymer ?
#
loop_
_entity_poly.entity_id
_entity_poly.type
_entity_poly.pdbx_seq_one_letter_code
_entity_poly.pdbx_strand_id
1 'polypeptide(L)'
;MNAPERHEMFTLPEGARKIDISKDAKMANCVKFSIQREDHTVANILRYKLLQNPQVLFAAYRMPHPLEHHVELKVQTTSRTTPVDVMKEAIELLMQDYGNIRSAFDNELFRVEASGGDGSMRATRIGAGYGGFGALDPTTAEFGVAGGMGGRGDRSDDVDIDF
;
A
#
# COMPACT_ATOMS: atom_id res chain seq x y z
N MET A 1 -35.21 11.57 14.43
CA MET A 1 -33.85 12.04 14.78
C MET A 1 -33.22 12.53 13.48
N ASN A 2 -32.53 13.69 13.44
CA ASN A 2 -31.95 14.26 12.21
C ASN A 2 -30.48 13.86 11.98
N ALA A 3 -30.05 12.74 12.57
CA ALA A 3 -28.71 12.22 12.40
C ALA A 3 -28.73 11.20 11.25
N PRO A 4 -27.78 11.28 10.30
CA PRO A 4 -27.64 10.27 9.26
C PRO A 4 -27.22 8.92 9.86
N GLU A 5 -27.50 7.84 9.15
CA GLU A 5 -27.12 6.50 9.59
C GLU A 5 -25.62 6.25 9.42
N ARG A 6 -24.98 5.56 10.37
CA ARG A 6 -23.51 5.38 10.37
C ARG A 6 -22.96 4.63 9.16
N HIS A 7 -23.73 3.71 8.58
CA HIS A 7 -23.30 2.92 7.44
C HIS A 7 -23.16 3.78 6.16
N GLU A 8 -23.84 4.93 6.10
CA GLU A 8 -23.71 5.87 4.99
C GLU A 8 -22.30 6.45 4.86
N MET A 9 -21.44 6.31 5.87
CA MET A 9 -20.05 6.77 5.81
C MET A 9 -19.22 6.01 4.75
N PHE A 10 -19.49 4.72 4.57
CA PHE A 10 -18.71 3.84 3.69
C PHE A 10 -19.58 3.13 2.64
N THR A 11 -20.90 3.06 2.82
CA THR A 11 -21.81 2.46 1.84
C THR A 11 -22.18 3.45 0.74
N LEU A 12 -22.03 3.01 -0.51
CA LEU A 12 -22.46 3.78 -1.66
C LEU A 12 -23.98 3.67 -1.83
N PRO A 13 -24.68 4.78 -2.08
CA PRO A 13 -26.11 4.73 -2.40
C PRO A 13 -26.32 4.05 -3.76
N GLU A 14 -27.51 3.48 -3.94
CA GLU A 14 -27.86 2.76 -5.16
C GLU A 14 -27.73 3.66 -6.40
N GLY A 15 -26.98 3.21 -7.40
CA GLY A 15 -26.72 3.94 -8.64
C GLY A 15 -25.57 4.96 -8.60
N ALA A 16 -24.94 5.21 -7.44
CA ALA A 16 -23.78 6.09 -7.36
C ALA A 16 -22.47 5.40 -7.76
N ARG A 17 -21.60 6.13 -8.47
CA ARG A 17 -20.25 5.66 -8.80
C ARG A 17 -19.27 5.97 -7.67
N LYS A 18 -18.30 5.07 -7.44
CA LYS A 18 -17.23 5.28 -6.45
C LYS A 18 -16.31 6.44 -6.81
N ILE A 19 -15.99 6.59 -8.09
CA ILE A 19 -15.09 7.62 -8.59
C ILE A 19 -15.77 8.36 -9.73
N ASP A 20 -15.76 9.67 -9.65
CA ASP A 20 -16.10 10.57 -10.75
C ASP A 20 -14.85 11.32 -11.22
N ILE A 21 -14.67 11.40 -12.54
CA ILE A 21 -13.47 11.97 -13.16
C ILE A 21 -13.89 13.20 -13.96
N SER A 22 -13.43 14.36 -13.52
CA SER A 22 -13.69 15.63 -14.19
C SER A 22 -12.37 16.25 -14.65
N LYS A 23 -12.30 16.64 -15.94
CA LYS A 23 -11.12 17.33 -16.49
C LYS A 23 -11.18 18.81 -16.10
N ASP A 24 -10.07 19.39 -15.68
CA ASP A 24 -10.01 20.82 -15.39
C ASP A 24 -9.83 21.60 -16.70
N ALA A 25 -10.72 22.54 -16.98
CA ALA A 25 -10.64 23.37 -18.18
C ALA A 25 -9.56 24.45 -18.11
N LYS A 26 -9.12 24.82 -16.89
CA LYS A 26 -8.15 25.91 -16.68
C LYS A 26 -6.70 25.46 -16.82
N MET A 27 -6.41 24.17 -16.64
CA MET A 27 -5.07 23.63 -16.57
C MET A 27 -4.92 22.45 -17.51
N ALA A 28 -3.91 22.49 -18.38
CA ALA A 28 -3.60 21.37 -19.26
C ALA A 28 -3.16 20.14 -18.45
N ASN A 29 -3.57 18.95 -18.91
CA ASN A 29 -3.28 17.65 -18.29
C ASN A 29 -3.58 17.62 -16.78
N CYS A 30 -4.70 18.23 -16.40
CA CYS A 30 -5.16 18.24 -15.03
C CYS A 30 -6.55 17.58 -14.91
N VAL A 31 -6.68 16.71 -13.92
CA VAL A 31 -7.89 15.95 -13.65
C VAL A 31 -8.21 16.05 -12.17
N LYS A 32 -9.50 16.22 -11.87
CA LYS A 32 -10.07 16.14 -10.53
C LYS A 32 -10.84 14.82 -10.40
N PHE A 33 -10.36 13.98 -9.49
CA PHE A 33 -10.97 12.74 -9.06
C PHE A 33 -11.84 13.03 -7.82
N SER A 34 -13.15 12.81 -7.93
CA SER A 34 -14.06 12.83 -6.79
C SER A 34 -14.30 11.40 -6.33
N ILE A 35 -13.80 11.07 -5.15
CA ILE A 35 -13.87 9.72 -4.57
C ILE A 35 -14.96 9.73 -3.50
N GLN A 36 -16.00 8.96 -3.74
CA GLN A 36 -17.18 8.87 -2.87
C GLN A 36 -16.94 7.91 -1.72
N ARG A 37 -17.48 8.23 -0.54
CA ARG A 37 -17.44 7.41 0.68
C ARG A 37 -16.02 7.01 1.07
N GLU A 38 -15.12 7.98 1.04
CA GLU A 38 -13.72 7.87 1.46
C GLU A 38 -13.34 9.11 2.26
N ASP A 39 -12.23 9.01 3.00
CA ASP A 39 -11.74 10.04 3.89
C ASP A 39 -10.24 10.35 3.67
N HIS A 40 -9.64 11.03 4.65
CA HIS A 40 -8.22 11.38 4.65
C HIS A 40 -7.30 10.16 4.58
N THR A 41 -7.75 8.97 5.01
CA THR A 41 -6.93 7.76 5.06
C THR A 41 -6.44 7.38 3.67
N VAL A 42 -7.35 7.24 2.71
CA VAL A 42 -7.02 6.91 1.32
C VAL A 42 -6.46 8.12 0.58
N ALA A 43 -7.00 9.30 0.82
CA ALA A 43 -6.60 10.49 0.07
C ALA A 43 -5.18 10.96 0.38
N ASN A 44 -4.77 10.90 1.65
CA ASN A 44 -3.44 11.34 2.05
C ASN A 44 -2.35 10.41 1.53
N ILE A 45 -2.57 9.09 1.59
CA ILE A 45 -1.58 8.13 1.09
C ILE A 45 -1.45 8.19 -0.43
N LEU A 46 -2.56 8.34 -1.15
CA LEU A 46 -2.52 8.54 -2.61
C LEU A 46 -1.77 9.82 -2.97
N ARG A 47 -2.06 10.94 -2.28
CA ARG A 47 -1.32 12.18 -2.47
C ARG A 47 0.17 11.98 -2.25
N TYR A 48 0.56 11.31 -1.17
CA TYR A 48 1.98 11.05 -0.88
C TYR A 48 2.64 10.25 -2.00
N LYS A 49 2.00 9.15 -2.46
CA LYS A 49 2.55 8.32 -3.53
C LYS A 49 2.66 9.06 -4.86
N LEU A 50 1.65 9.85 -5.21
CA LEU A 50 1.66 10.64 -6.45
C LEU A 50 2.80 11.67 -6.46
N LEU A 51 3.09 12.30 -5.32
CA LEU A 51 4.19 13.27 -5.21
C LEU A 51 5.58 12.64 -5.30
N GLN A 52 5.70 11.32 -5.16
CA GLN A 52 6.97 10.62 -5.41
C GLN A 52 7.27 10.47 -6.91
N ASN A 53 6.26 10.55 -7.78
CA ASN A 53 6.47 10.39 -9.22
C ASN A 53 6.94 11.73 -9.84
N PRO A 54 8.12 11.78 -10.49
CA PRO A 54 8.65 13.02 -11.08
C PRO A 54 7.83 13.54 -12.28
N GLN A 55 6.93 12.74 -12.85
CA GLN A 55 6.01 13.16 -13.92
C GLN A 55 4.78 13.90 -13.38
N VAL A 56 4.58 13.93 -12.06
CA VAL A 56 3.51 14.68 -11.40
C VAL A 56 4.00 16.07 -11.05
N LEU A 57 3.32 17.08 -11.59
CA LEU A 57 3.60 18.49 -11.30
C LEU A 57 2.84 18.98 -10.07
N PHE A 58 1.65 18.43 -9.85
CA PHE A 58 0.80 18.82 -8.74
C PHE A 58 -0.09 17.65 -8.31
N ALA A 59 -0.14 17.39 -7.01
CA ALA A 59 -1.10 16.49 -6.40
C ALA A 59 -1.55 17.06 -5.05
N ALA A 60 -2.85 17.32 -4.92
CA ALA A 60 -3.44 17.80 -3.68
C ALA A 60 -4.87 17.26 -3.53
N TYR A 61 -5.30 17.05 -2.30
CA TYR A 61 -6.67 16.65 -2.02
C TYR A 61 -7.33 17.59 -1.01
N ARG A 62 -8.66 17.60 -1.00
CA ARG A 62 -9.46 18.29 0.00
C ARG A 62 -10.76 17.54 0.26
N MET A 63 -11.26 17.65 1.48
CA MET A 63 -12.63 17.25 1.83
C MET A 63 -13.50 18.52 1.79
N PRO A 64 -14.49 18.64 0.89
CA PRO A 64 -15.26 19.87 0.74
C PRO A 64 -16.02 20.27 1.99
N HIS A 65 -16.54 19.29 2.72
CA HIS A 65 -17.22 19.49 3.99
C HIS A 65 -17.07 18.24 4.90
N PRO A 66 -16.83 18.38 6.22
CA PRO A 66 -16.66 17.23 7.12
C PRO A 66 -17.87 16.30 7.24
N LEU A 67 -19.08 16.82 7.00
CA LEU A 67 -20.33 16.02 7.01
C LEU A 67 -20.60 15.31 5.68
N GLU A 68 -19.83 15.60 4.64
CA GLU A 68 -19.94 14.95 3.34
C GLU A 68 -18.82 13.94 3.19
N HIS A 69 -19.18 12.66 3.04
CA HIS A 69 -18.20 11.59 2.90
C HIS A 69 -17.72 11.48 1.46
N HIS A 70 -16.96 12.46 0.99
CA HIS A 70 -16.25 12.36 -0.27
C HIS A 70 -15.00 13.25 -0.27
N VAL A 71 -14.01 12.84 -1.06
CA VAL A 71 -12.75 13.57 -1.20
C VAL A 71 -12.53 13.96 -2.65
N GLU A 72 -12.07 15.18 -2.86
CA GLU A 72 -11.62 15.66 -4.16
C GLU A 72 -10.10 15.65 -4.22
N LEU A 73 -9.54 14.83 -5.10
CA LEU A 73 -8.12 14.75 -5.40
C LEU A 73 -7.85 15.37 -6.77
N LYS A 74 -6.99 16.39 -6.82
CA LYS A 74 -6.57 17.05 -8.05
C LYS A 74 -5.15 16.66 -8.39
N VAL A 75 -4.96 16.17 -9.62
CA VAL A 75 -3.67 15.71 -10.14
C VAL A 75 -3.37 16.42 -11.44
N GLN A 76 -2.13 16.89 -11.58
CA GLN A 76 -1.59 17.44 -12.81
C GLN A 76 -0.31 16.72 -13.17
N THR A 77 -0.20 16.29 -14.41
CA THR A 77 0.99 15.61 -14.94
C THR A 77 1.65 16.41 -16.05
N THR A 78 2.88 16.02 -16.39
CA THR A 78 3.55 16.49 -17.61
C THR A 78 2.80 16.01 -18.86
N SER A 79 3.08 16.61 -20.02
CA SER A 79 2.47 16.21 -21.29
C SER A 79 2.87 14.82 -21.81
N ARG A 80 3.76 14.12 -21.10
CA ARG A 80 4.22 12.77 -21.47
C ARG A 80 3.31 11.67 -20.93
N THR A 81 2.54 11.94 -19.88
CA THR A 81 1.71 10.95 -19.19
C THR A 81 0.33 11.52 -18.87
N THR A 82 -0.68 10.67 -18.76
CA THR A 82 -2.01 11.12 -18.34
C THR A 82 -2.16 11.02 -16.82
N PRO A 83 -2.93 11.93 -16.18
CA PRO A 83 -3.19 11.82 -14.74
C PRO A 83 -3.88 10.51 -14.34
N VAL A 84 -4.65 9.90 -15.25
CA VAL A 84 -5.33 8.63 -14.98
C VAL A 84 -4.33 7.48 -14.93
N ASP A 85 -3.33 7.48 -15.83
CA ASP A 85 -2.32 6.42 -15.85
C ASP A 85 -1.41 6.50 -14.63
N VAL A 86 -0.98 7.71 -14.28
CA VAL A 86 -0.15 7.93 -13.07
C VAL A 86 -0.90 7.57 -11.79
N MET A 87 -2.22 7.80 -11.75
CA MET A 87 -3.06 7.34 -10.64
C MET A 87 -3.08 5.81 -10.51
N LYS A 88 -3.19 5.08 -11.63
CA LYS A 88 -3.15 3.62 -11.62
C LYS A 88 -1.80 3.09 -11.16
N GLU A 89 -0.73 3.63 -11.72
CA GLU A 89 0.65 3.30 -11.33
C GLU A 89 0.86 3.53 -9.82
N ALA A 90 0.41 4.66 -9.29
CA ALA A 90 0.53 4.96 -7.86
C ALA A 90 -0.21 3.92 -6.99
N ILE A 91 -1.40 3.47 -7.40
CA ILE A 91 -2.16 2.44 -6.67
C ILE A 91 -1.43 1.10 -6.72
N GLU A 92 -0.93 0.69 -7.89
CA GLU A 92 -0.19 -0.57 -8.05
C GLU A 92 1.07 -0.60 -7.19
N LEU A 93 1.82 0.51 -7.16
CA LEU A 93 2.99 0.64 -6.29
C LEU A 93 2.62 0.62 -4.80
N LEU A 94 1.51 1.25 -4.41
CA LEU A 94 1.04 1.16 -3.01
C LEU A 94 0.67 -0.29 -2.62
N MET A 95 0.02 -1.04 -3.52
CA MET A 95 -0.30 -2.45 -3.26
C MET A 95 0.97 -3.29 -3.06
N GLN A 96 2.03 -3.00 -3.82
CA GLN A 96 3.33 -3.64 -3.64
C GLN A 96 3.97 -3.27 -2.30
N ASP A 97 3.96 -1.98 -1.93
CA ASP A 97 4.50 -1.51 -0.65
C ASP A 97 3.81 -2.21 0.54
N TYR A 98 2.47 -2.32 0.50
CA TYR A 98 1.71 -3.04 1.52
C TYR A 98 2.01 -4.54 1.55
N GLY A 99 2.22 -5.17 0.38
CA GLY A 99 2.64 -6.57 0.29
C GLY A 99 4.01 -6.81 0.93
N ASN A 100 4.94 -5.88 0.73
CA ASN A 100 6.28 -5.93 1.32
C ASN A 100 6.22 -5.77 2.84
N ILE A 101 5.46 -4.78 3.34
CA ILE A 101 5.26 -4.56 4.77
C ILE A 101 4.64 -5.79 5.44
N ARG A 102 3.61 -6.36 4.81
CA ARG A 102 2.96 -7.58 5.33
C ARG A 102 3.93 -8.75 5.41
N SER A 103 4.66 -9.01 4.34
CA SER A 103 5.64 -10.11 4.30
C SER A 103 6.73 -9.93 5.35
N ALA A 104 7.25 -8.71 5.50
CA ALA A 104 8.24 -8.39 6.53
C ALA A 104 7.68 -8.62 7.94
N PHE A 105 6.45 -8.20 8.19
CA PHE A 105 5.78 -8.41 9.47
C PHE A 105 5.55 -9.89 9.78
N ASP A 106 5.05 -10.66 8.81
CA ASP A 106 4.79 -12.10 8.97
C ASP A 106 6.11 -12.87 9.23
N ASN A 107 7.21 -12.47 8.57
CA ASN A 107 8.52 -13.05 8.81
C ASN A 107 9.04 -12.78 10.22
N GLU A 108 8.90 -11.54 10.72
CA GLU A 108 9.30 -11.20 12.09
C GLU A 108 8.42 -11.87 13.14
N LEU A 109 7.12 -12.00 12.88
CA LEU A 109 6.22 -12.75 13.74
C LEU A 109 6.68 -14.20 13.89
N PHE A 110 7.00 -14.85 12.77
CA PHE A 110 7.54 -16.22 12.78
C PHE A 110 8.85 -16.33 13.56
N ARG A 111 9.76 -15.34 13.43
CA ARG A 111 11.01 -15.30 14.21
C ARG A 111 10.76 -15.17 15.71
N VAL A 112 9.81 -14.34 16.11
CA VAL A 112 9.44 -14.17 17.53
C VAL A 112 8.81 -15.45 18.09
N GLU A 113 7.91 -16.08 17.35
CA GLU A 113 7.32 -17.37 17.75
C GLU A 113 8.37 -18.49 17.85
N ALA A 114 9.38 -18.50 16.96
CA ALA A 114 10.46 -19.49 17.00
C ALA A 114 11.50 -19.25 18.11
N SER A 115 11.69 -18.00 18.54
CA SER A 115 12.64 -17.62 19.60
C SER A 115 12.01 -17.56 21.00
N GLY A 116 10.69 -17.39 21.07
CA GLY A 116 9.89 -17.50 22.29
C GLY A 116 9.70 -18.95 22.72
N GLY A 117 10.75 -19.54 23.32
CA GLY A 117 10.70 -20.84 23.98
C GLY A 117 9.85 -20.83 25.25
N ASP A 118 8.54 -20.57 25.15
CA ASP A 118 7.57 -21.06 26.12
C ASP A 118 6.90 -22.32 25.54
N GLY A 119 7.24 -23.46 26.15
CA GLY A 119 6.94 -24.81 25.69
C GLY A 119 5.47 -25.18 25.79
N SER A 120 4.58 -24.48 25.08
CA SER A 120 3.23 -24.92 24.79
C SER A 120 3.07 -25.04 23.28
N MET A 121 3.38 -26.22 22.74
CA MET A 121 3.00 -26.60 21.38
C MET A 121 1.49 -26.39 21.19
N ARG A 122 1.09 -25.27 20.59
CA ARG A 122 -0.14 -25.20 19.81
C ARG A 122 0.25 -25.32 18.36
N ALA A 123 0.45 -26.56 17.93
CA ALA A 123 0.41 -26.93 16.52
C ALA A 123 -1.02 -26.67 16.00
N THR A 124 -1.35 -25.40 15.73
CA THR A 124 -2.46 -25.08 14.85
C THR A 124 -1.88 -25.11 13.46
N ARG A 125 -2.08 -26.23 12.77
CA ARG A 125 -1.99 -26.27 11.31
C ARG A 125 -2.87 -25.15 10.75
N ILE A 126 -2.28 -24.04 10.32
CA ILE A 126 -2.94 -23.14 9.38
C ILE A 126 -2.36 -23.45 8.01
N GLY A 127 -2.77 -24.61 7.51
CA GLY A 127 -2.72 -24.97 6.11
C GLY A 127 -4.16 -25.21 5.65
N ALA A 128 -4.90 -24.16 5.35
CA ALA A 128 -6.04 -24.15 4.43
C ALA A 128 -6.61 -22.73 4.29
N GLY A 129 -6.34 -22.09 3.15
CA GLY A 129 -7.24 -21.10 2.58
C GLY A 129 -6.77 -19.65 2.56
N TYR A 130 -5.83 -19.33 1.67
CA TYR A 130 -5.98 -18.21 0.71
C TYR A 130 -4.98 -18.48 -0.42
N GLY A 131 -5.46 -19.08 -1.51
CA GLY A 131 -4.65 -19.45 -2.65
C GLY A 131 -4.28 -18.24 -3.51
N GLY A 132 -3.02 -18.22 -3.95
CA GLY A 132 -2.60 -17.56 -5.19
C GLY A 132 -2.04 -16.15 -5.04
N PHE A 133 -0.74 -16.04 -4.77
CA PHE A 133 0.22 -15.41 -5.69
C PHE A 133 1.65 -15.74 -5.22
N GLY A 134 2.30 -16.68 -5.91
CA GLY A 134 3.76 -16.70 -6.11
C GLY A 134 4.69 -16.81 -4.91
N ALA A 135 4.44 -17.68 -3.94
CA ALA A 135 5.50 -18.12 -3.01
C ALA A 135 6.24 -19.31 -3.64
N LEU A 136 7.48 -19.08 -4.09
CA LEU A 136 8.42 -20.14 -4.43
C LEU A 136 8.78 -20.88 -3.13
N ASP A 137 8.47 -22.18 -3.11
CA ASP A 137 8.80 -23.13 -2.05
C ASP A 137 10.34 -23.24 -1.91
N PRO A 138 10.93 -22.96 -0.73
CA PRO A 138 12.37 -23.06 -0.53
C PRO A 138 12.86 -24.51 -0.28
N THR A 139 11.99 -25.53 -0.35
CA THR A 139 12.36 -26.91 0.01
C THR A 139 12.69 -27.84 -1.15
N THR A 140 12.68 -27.36 -2.40
CA THR A 140 13.19 -28.11 -3.56
C THR A 140 14.38 -27.42 -4.21
N ALA A 141 15.55 -27.56 -3.58
CA ALA A 141 16.84 -27.29 -4.22
C ALA A 141 17.88 -28.29 -3.73
N GLU A 142 17.76 -29.54 -4.19
CA GLU A 142 18.90 -30.46 -4.20
C GLU A 142 19.75 -30.20 -5.45
N PHE A 143 20.91 -29.57 -5.29
CA PHE A 143 22.05 -29.73 -6.20
C PHE A 143 23.38 -29.44 -5.47
N GLY A 144 24.19 -30.49 -5.32
CA GLY A 144 25.64 -30.43 -5.61
C GLY A 144 26.59 -30.00 -4.50
N VAL A 145 27.27 -30.99 -3.92
CA VAL A 145 28.52 -30.92 -3.15
C VAL A 145 29.65 -30.19 -3.92
N ALA A 146 30.39 -29.29 -3.26
CA ALA A 146 31.87 -29.21 -3.29
C ALA A 146 32.47 -28.11 -2.37
N GLY A 147 33.23 -28.55 -1.35
CA GLY A 147 34.55 -28.06 -0.89
C GLY A 147 34.87 -26.56 -0.69
N GLY A 148 35.41 -26.21 0.47
CA GLY A 148 36.34 -25.07 0.60
C GLY A 148 36.52 -24.49 2.01
N MET A 149 37.66 -24.77 2.63
CA MET A 149 38.12 -24.23 3.92
C MET A 149 38.31 -22.70 3.93
N GLY A 150 37.98 -22.06 5.06
CA GLY A 150 38.86 -21.09 5.74
C GLY A 150 38.58 -19.58 5.56
N GLY A 151 38.49 -18.86 6.69
CA GLY A 151 38.74 -17.42 6.73
C GLY A 151 37.96 -16.63 7.78
N ARG A 152 38.64 -16.25 8.88
CA ARG A 152 38.19 -15.28 9.89
C ARG A 152 37.97 -13.89 9.28
N GLY A 153 36.99 -13.14 9.80
CA GLY A 153 36.83 -11.73 9.52
C GLY A 153 35.80 -11.09 10.45
N ASP A 154 36.29 -10.49 11.53
CA ASP A 154 35.60 -9.62 12.47
C ASP A 154 35.10 -8.35 11.76
N ARG A 155 33.80 -8.03 11.87
CA ARG A 155 33.22 -6.73 11.50
C ARG A 155 32.03 -6.43 12.42
N SER A 156 32.32 -5.67 13.46
CA SER A 156 31.37 -4.87 14.21
C SER A 156 30.96 -3.66 13.38
N ASP A 157 29.75 -3.66 12.84
CA ASP A 157 29.13 -2.45 12.26
C ASP A 157 27.93 -2.07 13.13
N ASP A 158 28.24 -1.45 14.28
CA ASP A 158 27.28 -0.62 15.02
C ASP A 158 27.06 0.66 14.20
N VAL A 159 25.88 0.80 13.62
CA VAL A 159 25.43 2.07 13.02
C VAL A 159 24.33 2.62 13.93
N ASP A 160 24.76 3.45 14.87
CA ASP A 160 23.89 4.32 15.66
C ASP A 160 23.16 5.28 14.71
N ILE A 161 21.83 5.25 14.74
CA ILE A 161 20.97 6.23 14.09
C ILE A 161 20.53 7.22 15.17
N ASP A 162 21.17 8.38 15.21
CA ASP A 162 20.72 9.51 16.04
C ASP A 162 19.52 10.21 15.40
N PHE A 163 18.51 10.50 16.23
CA PHE A 163 17.28 11.22 15.89
C PHE A 163 17.48 12.73 15.70
#